data_AF-A0A379SWJ7-F1
#
_entry.id   AF-A0A379SWJ7-F1
#
_cell.length_a   1.000
_cell.length_b   1.000
_cell.length_c   1.000
_cell.angle_alpha   90.00
_cell.angle_beta   90.00
_cell.angle_gamma   90.00
#
_symmetry.space_group_name_H-M   'P 1'
#
loop_
_entity.id
_entity.type
_entity.pdbx_description
1 polymer ?
#
loop_
_entity_poly.entity_id
_entity_poly.type
_entity_poly.pdbx_seq_one_letter_code
_entity_poly.pdbx_strand_id
1 'polypeptide(L)' 'MYLARVTGAVVSTQKSPSLVGKKLLLVRRVSADEQLPPQPVNGDEVAVDSVGAGVGELVLLSSGSSARHVFFRS' A
#
# COMPACT_ATOMS: atom_id res chain seq x y z
N MET A 1 -1.51 -9.25 -7.82
CA MET A 1 -2.26 -8.53 -6.79
C MET A 1 -2.50 -9.44 -5.60
N TYR A 2 -2.72 -8.89 -4.41
CA TYR A 2 -3.04 -9.70 -3.21
C TYR A 2 -3.74 -8.86 -2.14
N LEU A 3 -4.37 -9.50 -1.15
CA LEU A 3 -5.03 -8.81 -0.03
C LEU A 3 -4.01 -8.34 1.02
N ALA A 4 -4.17 -7.09 1.45
CA ALA A 4 -3.38 -6.49 2.52
C ALA A 4 -4.28 -5.64 3.41
N ARG A 5 -3.83 -5.36 4.63
CA ARG A 5 -4.49 -4.40 5.52
C ARG A 5 -3.59 -3.18 5.71
N VAL A 6 -4.19 -1.99 5.70
CA VAL A 6 -3.47 -0.75 6.00
C VAL A 6 -3.15 -0.71 7.49
N THR A 7 -1.87 -0.69 7.83
CA THR A 7 -1.39 -0.68 9.23
C THR A 7 -0.95 0.70 9.69
N GLY A 8 -0.77 1.65 8.77
CA GLY A 8 -0.37 3.01 9.10
C GLY A 8 -0.20 3.91 7.88
N ALA A 9 0.20 5.15 8.14
CA ALA A 9 0.59 6.12 7.13
C ALA A 9 2.09 6.41 7.22
N VAL A 10 2.73 6.65 6.08
CA VAL A 10 4.16 6.97 5.99
C VAL A 10 4.33 8.41 5.54
N VAL A 11 5.16 9.15 6.27
CA VAL A 11 5.59 10.50 5.89
C VAL A 11 7.04 10.46 5.43
N SER A 12 7.30 11.05 4.28
CA SER A 12 8.66 11.25 3.76
C SER A 12 8.76 12.68 3.22
N THR A 13 9.72 13.44 3.75
CA THR A 13 10.01 14.83 3.34
C THR A 13 10.95 14.87 2.13
N GLN A 14 11.86 13.91 2.00
CA GLN A 14 12.74 13.73 0.85
C GLN A 14 12.36 12.46 0.08
N LYS A 15 11.87 12.64 -1.15
CA LYS A 15 11.39 11.57 -2.04
C LYS A 15 11.48 11.99 -3.50
N SER A 16 11.39 11.01 -4.40
CA SER A 16 11.33 11.27 -5.83
C SER A 16 10.20 12.26 -6.17
N PRO A 17 10.39 13.19 -7.12
CA PRO A 17 9.36 14.14 -7.55
C PRO A 17 8.03 13.47 -7.93
N SER A 18 8.08 12.25 -8.49
CA SER A 18 6.88 11.49 -8.87
C SER A 18 6.03 11.03 -7.68
N LEU A 19 6.53 11.10 -6.45
CA LEU A 19 5.80 10.77 -5.21
C LEU A 19 5.30 12.00 -4.46
N VAL A 20 5.60 13.22 -4.94
CA VAL A 20 5.11 14.46 -4.33
C VAL A 20 3.59 14.53 -4.48
N GLY A 21 2.91 14.92 -3.41
CA GLY A 21 1.43 14.98 -3.35
C GLY A 21 0.74 13.61 -3.24
N LYS A 22 1.49 12.50 -3.30
CA LYS A 22 0.91 11.16 -3.15
C LYS A 22 0.91 10.74 -1.68
N LYS A 23 -0.19 10.13 -1.25
CA LYS A 23 -0.33 9.56 0.09
C LYS A 23 0.33 8.17 0.13
N LEU A 24 1.18 7.95 1.13
CA LEU A 24 1.91 6.70 1.31
C LEU A 24 1.34 5.97 2.52
N LEU A 25 1.04 4.68 2.35
CA LEU A 25 0.44 3.82 3.35
C LEU A 25 1.39 2.66 3.66
N LEU A 26 1.51 2.34 4.95
CA LEU A 26 2.12 1.09 5.38
C LEU A 26 1.05 0.00 5.30
N VAL A 27 1.37 -1.10 4.61
CA VAL A 27 0.45 -2.21 4.39
C VAL A 27 1.11 -3.52 4.79
N ARG A 28 0.31 -4.44 5.36
CA ARG A 28 0.73 -5.80 5.66
C ARG A 28 -0.18 -6.80 4.98
N ARG A 29 0.41 -7.79 4.32
CA ARG A 29 -0.33 -8.89 3.71
C ARG A 29 -1.13 -9.66 4.77
N VAL A 30 -2.38 -9.97 4.46
CA VAL A 30 -3.23 -10.81 5.33
C VAL A 30 -3.14 -12.28 4.94
N SER A 31 -3.47 -13.17 5.86
CA SER A 31 -3.66 -14.60 5.59
C SER A 31 -4.95 -14.85 4.80
N ALA A 32 -5.17 -16.10 4.37
CA ALA A 32 -6.32 -16.49 3.56
C ALA A 32 -7.68 -16.29 4.28
N ASP A 33 -7.67 -16.22 5.60
CA ASP A 33 -8.81 -15.91 6.47
C ASP A 33 -8.92 -14.41 6.82
N GLU A 34 -8.21 -13.55 6.09
CA GLU A 34 -8.19 -12.08 6.24
C GLU A 34 -7.64 -11.55 7.56
N GLN A 35 -7.00 -12.42 8.36
CA GLN A 35 -6.32 -12.04 9.59
C GLN A 35 -4.97 -11.38 9.32
N LEU A 36 -4.59 -10.44 10.19
CA LEU A 36 -3.24 -9.90 10.24
C LEU A 36 -2.35 -10.89 10.99
N PRO A 37 -1.38 -11.55 10.33
CA PRO A 37 -0.52 -12.49 11.03
C PRO A 37 0.34 -11.75 12.06
N PRO A 38 0.57 -12.34 13.26
CA PRO A 38 1.36 -11.71 14.32
C PRO A 38 2.83 -11.51 13.91
N GLN A 39 3.34 -12.35 13.02
CA GLN A 39 4.64 -12.18 12.38
C GLN A 39 4.45 -12.00 10.87
N PRO A 40 4.97 -10.93 10.26
CA PRO A 40 4.83 -10.71 8.82
C PRO A 40 5.63 -11.77 8.05
N VAL A 41 4.99 -12.44 7.09
CA VAL A 41 5.66 -13.46 6.25
C VAL A 41 6.76 -12.83 5.38
N ASN A 42 6.52 -11.63 4.84
CA ASN A 42 7.43 -10.93 3.92
C ASN A 42 7.77 -9.50 4.37
N GLY A 43 7.54 -9.16 5.64
CA GLY A 43 7.62 -7.78 6.12
C GLY A 43 6.41 -6.92 5.72
N ASP A 44 6.47 -5.64 6.07
CA ASP A 44 5.50 -4.63 5.66
C ASP A 44 5.97 -3.94 4.38
N GLU A 45 5.01 -3.56 3.52
CA GLU A 45 5.28 -2.84 2.28
C GLU A 45 4.75 -1.40 2.36
N VAL A 46 5.36 -0.49 1.61
CA VAL A 46 4.86 0.88 1.43
C VAL A 46 4.16 0.98 0.09
N ALA A 47 2.90 1.37 0.13
CA ALA A 47 2.05 1.51 -1.03
C ALA A 47 1.62 2.97 -1.26
N VAL A 48 1.39 3.33 -2.51
CA VAL A 48 0.78 4.61 -2.85
C VAL A 48 -0.74 4.45 -2.85
N ASP A 49 -1.44 5.29 -2.10
CA ASP A 49 -2.90 5.32 -2.08
C ASP A 49 -3.44 5.95 -3.37
N SER A 50 -4.33 5.24 -4.03
CA SER A 50 -5.03 5.70 -5.24
C SER A 50 -6.55 5.79 -5.07
N VAL A 51 -7.09 5.32 -3.94
CA VAL A 51 -8.53 5.13 -3.73
C VAL A 51 -9.05 5.82 -2.47
N GLY A 52 -8.17 6.35 -1.62
CA GLY A 52 -8.53 7.05 -0.39
C GLY A 52 -8.57 6.15 0.85
N ALA A 53 -7.80 5.05 0.87
CA ALA A 53 -7.88 4.05 1.95
C ALA A 53 -7.37 4.57 3.31
N GLY A 54 -8.03 4.17 4.39
CA GLY A 54 -7.71 4.47 5.79
C GLY A 54 -6.99 3.32 6.52
N VAL A 55 -6.45 3.62 7.71
CA VAL A 55 -5.84 2.60 8.59
C VAL A 55 -6.91 1.61 9.06
N GLY A 56 -6.59 0.32 9.02
CA GLY A 56 -7.48 -0.79 9.40
C GLY A 56 -8.27 -1.39 8.24
N GLU A 57 -8.33 -0.70 7.09
CA GLU A 57 -9.07 -1.17 5.91
C GLU A 57 -8.34 -2.31 5.19
N LEU A 58 -9.12 -3.28 4.71
CA LEU A 58 -8.66 -4.35 3.83
C LEU A 58 -8.62 -3.82 2.40
N VAL A 59 -7.48 -3.97 1.73
CA VAL A 59 -7.21 -3.41 0.40
C VAL A 59 -6.63 -4.46 -0.54
N LEU A 60 -6.84 -4.25 -1.84
CA LEU A 60 -6.19 -5.03 -2.89
C LEU A 60 -4.92 -4.33 -3.35
N LEU A 61 -3.77 -4.97 -3.16
CA LEU A 61 -2.48 -4.41 -3.54
C LEU A 61 -2.08 -4.79 -4.97
N SER A 62 -1.77 -3.80 -5.80
CA SER A 62 -1.12 -3.99 -7.09
C SER A 62 0.37 -3.64 -6.98
N SER A 63 1.22 -4.45 -7.60
CA SER A 63 2.69 -4.31 -7.54
C SER A 63 3.32 -4.47 -8.92
N GLY A 64 4.60 -4.11 -9.04
CA GLY A 64 5.34 -4.19 -10.31
C GLY A 64 4.93 -3.11 -11.31
N SER A 65 5.06 -3.39 -12.61
CA SER A 65 4.82 -2.42 -13.67
C SER A 65 3.35 -1.97 -13.76
N SER A 66 2.41 -2.88 -13.51
CA SER A 66 0.97 -2.59 -13.56
C SER A 66 0.53 -1.55 -12.53
N ALA A 67 1.15 -1.52 -11.35
CA ALA A 67 0.84 -0.53 -10.32
C ALA A 67 1.07 0.92 -10.78
N ARG A 68 1.98 1.13 -11.74
CA ARG A 68 2.27 2.48 -12.26
C ARG A 68 1.12 3.05 -13.07
N HIS A 69 0.34 2.20 -13.75
CA HIS A 69 -0.70 2.63 -14.69
C HIS A 69 -1.84 3.40 -13.99
N VAL A 70 -2.05 3.17 -12.69
CA VAL A 70 -3.09 3.85 -11.91
C VAL A 70 -2.86 5.37 -11.82
N PHE A 71 -1.62 5.82 -11.93
CA PHE A 71 -1.26 7.23 -11.79
C PHE A 71 -0.91 7.93 -13.11
N PHE A 72 -0.83 7.20 -14.21
CA PHE A 72 -0.71 7.79 -15.54
C PHE A 72 -2.11 8.09 -16.06
N ARG A 73 -2.46 9.37 -16.14
CA ARG A 73 -3.64 9.81 -16.88
C ARG A 73 -3.26 9.88 -18.37
N SER A 74 -4.04 9.22 -19.21
CA SER A 74 -4.13 9.51 -20.65
C SER A 74 -4.76 10.87 -20.88
#